data_AF-A0A3C1HAH4-F1
#
_entry.id   AF-A0A3C1HAH4-F1
#
_cell.length_a   1.000
_cell.length_b   1.000
_cell.length_c   1.000
_cell.angle_alpha   90.00
_cell.angle_beta   90.00
_cell.angle_gamma   90.00
#
_symmetry.space_group_name_H-M   'P 1'
#
loop_
_entity.id
_entity.type
_entity.pdbx_description
1 polymer ?
#
loop_
_entity_poly.entity_id
_entity_poly.type
_entity_poly.pdbx_seq_one_letter_code
_entity_poly.pdbx_strand_id
1 'polypeptide(L)'
;MGISAYAIYQFVTHSELVLHTVRPPGYEGRASGTYINPNHLAGFLEMVLPMGLALILAGRFSILAKVLLAYATLVILTGLALTISRGGWLAGSVGIAFLFAFYLFQQKEGWGPPIAGAILLGCIALGLYAVAKRADTHQNRLTDVRRTFDVRFKVWPAAIQVWKDHLWLGAGPDHFDYYFRKYRMASDQLVGRPGRVHNDYLNTLADWGVVGLGLVAWAVGAVAWGFFRGWRNLQRTGNEVGGPRQSTRAAIALGAASGLIAILAHSVFDFNMHIPANALLAVTLMAILTGYLRFGSERHWMSNALWVRLLVSLPLAGWVAYMSREALTLTRETRELAAAAAIHEETPARLDHLKQAFGFEPRNPVTAYDIGEHYWREASEGAAGNEAVAREGMEWFKTASLLNPLDPASLIRWGMCLDWLERHDEAGPFFQKALDLDPNGFSTVGHMGWHLFQLGQYAKAKEWFEKSKGLYWKENPLADTYLKIIEKKLGEPRPK
;
A
#
# COMPACT_ATOMS: atom_id res chain seq x y z
N MET A 1 19.74 -9.23 10.38
CA MET A 1 19.93 -10.61 10.88
C MET A 1 18.70 -11.11 11.62
N GLY A 2 18.31 -10.53 12.77
CA GLY A 2 17.19 -11.04 13.59
C GLY A 2 15.87 -11.22 12.83
N ILE A 3 15.43 -10.20 12.08
CA ILE A 3 14.21 -10.29 11.25
C ILE A 3 14.31 -11.43 10.22
N SER A 4 15.47 -11.58 9.57
CA SER A 4 15.71 -12.64 8.58
C SER A 4 15.76 -14.03 9.21
N ALA A 5 16.35 -14.17 10.41
CA ALA A 5 16.36 -15.43 11.15
C ALA A 5 14.94 -15.86 11.53
N TYR A 6 14.10 -14.92 11.97
CA TYR A 6 12.68 -15.19 12.21
C TYR A 6 11.93 -15.57 10.93
N ALA A 7 12.22 -14.89 9.81
CA ALA A 7 11.65 -15.23 8.51
C ALA A 7 12.05 -16.65 8.04
N ILE A 8 13.31 -17.05 8.25
CA ILE A 8 13.81 -18.40 7.97
C ILE A 8 13.10 -19.42 8.86
N TYR A 9 12.97 -19.16 10.16
CA TYR A 9 12.23 -20.01 11.09
C TYR A 9 10.78 -20.21 10.62
N GLN A 10 10.07 -19.13 10.28
CA GLN A 10 8.70 -19.20 9.76
C GLN A 10 8.62 -20.09 8.51
N PHE A 11 9.56 -19.91 7.58
CA PHE A 11 9.57 -20.68 6.34
C PHE A 11 9.81 -22.17 6.58
N VAL A 12 10.80 -22.51 7.41
CA VAL A 12 11.19 -23.91 7.69
C VAL A 12 10.14 -24.65 8.51
N THR A 13 9.47 -23.96 9.43
CA THR A 13 8.43 -24.56 10.29
C THR A 13 7.03 -24.50 9.68
N HIS A 14 6.88 -23.92 8.47
CA HIS A 14 5.58 -23.62 7.86
C HIS A 14 4.66 -22.78 8.77
N SER A 15 5.24 -21.96 9.66
CA SER A 15 4.46 -21.13 10.57
C SER A 15 3.73 -20.04 9.78
N GLU A 16 2.42 -19.97 9.93
CA GLU A 16 1.59 -18.91 9.34
C GLU A 16 1.53 -17.65 10.22
N LEU A 17 2.17 -17.68 11.39
CA LEU A 17 2.11 -16.61 12.38
C LEU A 17 3.21 -15.57 12.17
N VAL A 18 2.81 -14.30 12.25
CA VAL A 18 3.69 -13.16 12.50
C VAL A 18 3.40 -12.69 13.92
N LEU A 19 4.31 -13.00 14.83
CA LEU A 19 4.07 -12.86 16.27
C LEU A 19 2.79 -13.60 16.69
N HIS A 20 1.70 -12.89 16.96
CA HIS A 20 0.41 -13.43 17.38
C HIS A 20 -0.66 -13.34 16.28
N THR A 21 -0.32 -12.87 15.08
CA THR A 21 -1.27 -12.62 14.00
C THR A 21 -1.11 -13.65 12.89
N VAL A 22 -2.22 -14.27 12.47
CA VAL A 22 -2.25 -15.18 11.32
C VAL A 22 -2.12 -14.40 10.03
N ARG A 23 -1.25 -14.84 9.13
CA ARG A 23 -1.06 -14.22 7.82
C ARG A 23 -2.22 -14.54 6.86
N PRO A 24 -2.50 -13.65 5.90
CA PRO A 24 -3.43 -13.95 4.83
C PRO A 24 -3.06 -15.25 4.09
N PRO A 25 -4.03 -16.11 3.72
CA PRO A 25 -3.78 -17.39 3.04
C PRO A 25 -2.95 -17.26 1.75
N GLY A 26 -3.02 -16.12 1.06
CA GLY A 26 -2.22 -15.85 -0.15
C GLY A 26 -0.71 -15.74 0.07
N TYR A 27 -0.22 -15.79 1.32
CA TYR A 27 1.21 -15.72 1.65
C TYR A 27 1.81 -17.04 2.13
N GLU A 28 1.04 -18.13 2.09
CA GLU A 28 1.52 -19.47 2.44
C GLU A 28 2.80 -19.83 1.66
N GLY A 29 3.75 -20.48 2.33
CA GLY A 29 5.03 -20.89 1.74
C GLY A 29 5.98 -19.74 1.41
N ARG A 30 5.76 -18.53 1.96
CA ARG A 30 6.67 -17.38 1.82
C ARG A 30 7.12 -16.88 3.18
N ALA A 31 8.36 -16.42 3.29
CA ALA A 31 8.88 -15.82 4.51
C ALA A 31 8.51 -14.33 4.60
N SER A 32 8.02 -13.87 5.74
CA SER A 32 7.66 -12.45 5.94
C SER A 32 8.27 -11.83 7.21
N GLY A 33 8.88 -12.63 8.08
CA GLY A 33 9.53 -12.15 9.30
C GLY A 33 8.53 -11.43 10.19
N THR A 34 8.90 -10.24 10.67
CA THR A 34 8.02 -9.35 11.43
C THR A 34 7.04 -8.55 10.56
N TYR A 35 7.07 -8.73 9.23
CA TYR A 35 6.11 -8.15 8.32
C TYR A 35 4.98 -9.15 8.04
N ILE A 36 3.77 -8.65 7.80
CA ILE A 36 2.67 -9.47 7.28
C ILE A 36 2.90 -9.79 5.80
N ASN A 37 3.30 -8.80 5.00
CA ASN A 37 3.54 -8.96 3.57
C ASN A 37 5.01 -9.32 3.28
N PRO A 38 5.29 -10.47 2.64
CA PRO A 38 6.64 -10.87 2.22
C PRO A 38 7.36 -9.85 1.32
N ASN A 39 6.63 -9.11 0.48
CA ASN A 39 7.24 -8.12 -0.42
C ASN A 39 7.79 -6.93 0.36
N HIS A 40 7.10 -6.50 1.42
CA HIS A 40 7.56 -5.40 2.27
C HIS A 40 8.79 -5.82 3.09
N LEU A 41 8.84 -7.08 3.56
CA LEU A 41 10.08 -7.63 4.14
C LEU A 41 11.22 -7.58 3.12
N ALA A 42 10.97 -7.97 1.87
CA ALA A 42 11.98 -7.92 0.82
C ALA A 42 12.50 -6.49 0.61
N GLY A 43 11.61 -5.50 0.58
CA GLY A 43 11.94 -4.07 0.55
C GLY A 43 12.85 -3.63 1.71
N PHE A 44 12.67 -4.17 2.91
CA PHE A 44 13.60 -3.92 4.03
C PHE A 44 14.96 -4.58 3.81
N LEU A 45 14.98 -5.87 3.46
CA LEU A 45 16.20 -6.67 3.39
C LEU A 45 17.10 -6.27 2.22
N GLU A 46 16.54 -5.89 1.08
CA GLU A 46 17.29 -5.42 -0.09
C GLU A 46 18.02 -4.09 0.16
N MET A 47 17.53 -3.23 1.06
CA MET A 47 18.22 -2.02 1.48
C MET A 47 19.42 -2.32 2.38
N VAL A 48 19.29 -3.30 3.28
CA VAL A 48 20.32 -3.65 4.27
C VAL A 48 21.39 -4.59 3.70
N LEU A 49 21.04 -5.43 2.72
CA LEU A 49 21.97 -6.41 2.15
C LEU A 49 23.24 -5.77 1.55
N PRO A 50 23.16 -4.70 0.71
CA PRO A 50 24.33 -4.00 0.22
C PRO A 50 25.16 -3.31 1.31
N MET A 51 24.55 -2.91 2.44
CA MET A 51 25.29 -2.37 3.59
C MET A 51 26.29 -3.40 4.14
N GLY A 52 25.84 -4.63 4.37
CA GLY A 52 26.69 -5.71 4.86
C GLY A 52 27.84 -6.01 3.89
N LEU A 53 27.53 -6.14 2.61
CA LEU A 53 28.53 -6.39 1.55
C LEU A 53 29.57 -5.27 1.46
N ALA A 54 29.15 -4.00 1.48
CA ALA A 54 30.08 -2.87 1.39
C ALA A 54 31.04 -2.83 2.59
N LEU A 55 30.56 -3.12 3.81
CA LEU A 55 31.38 -3.16 5.01
C LEU A 55 32.41 -4.30 4.99
N ILE A 56 32.06 -5.46 4.43
CA ILE A 56 32.99 -6.59 4.29
C ILE A 56 34.10 -6.27 3.27
N LEU A 57 33.72 -5.73 2.11
CA LEU A 57 34.60 -5.49 0.97
C LEU A 57 35.50 -4.27 1.18
N ALA A 58 34.91 -3.12 1.55
CA ALA A 58 35.59 -1.82 1.59
C ALA A 58 35.80 -1.31 3.02
N GLY A 59 35.18 -1.92 4.03
CA GLY A 59 35.28 -1.49 5.42
C GLY A 59 36.58 -1.92 6.10
N ARG A 60 37.06 -1.05 7.00
CA ARG A 60 38.27 -1.31 7.80
C ARG A 60 37.88 -1.92 9.15
N PHE A 61 37.55 -3.20 9.11
CA PHE A 61 37.17 -4.00 10.28
C PHE A 61 38.17 -5.15 10.50
N SER A 62 38.26 -5.63 11.74
CA SER A 62 39.02 -6.85 12.06
C SER A 62 38.45 -8.05 11.30
N ILE A 63 39.27 -9.09 11.10
CA ILE A 63 38.86 -10.32 10.43
C ILE A 63 37.63 -10.93 11.11
N LEU A 64 37.63 -11.01 12.45
CA LEU A 64 36.49 -11.50 13.23
C LEU A 64 35.22 -10.70 12.94
N ALA A 65 35.30 -9.36 12.93
CA ALA A 65 34.15 -8.52 12.62
C ALA A 65 33.66 -8.73 11.17
N LYS A 66 34.57 -8.92 10.20
CA LYS A 66 34.21 -9.26 8.81
C LYS A 66 33.53 -10.62 8.69
N VAL A 67 33.98 -11.63 9.45
CA VAL A 67 33.33 -12.96 9.50
C VAL A 67 31.93 -12.86 10.08
N LEU A 68 31.74 -12.12 11.18
CA LEU A 68 30.42 -11.90 11.78
C LEU A 68 29.48 -11.12 10.84
N LEU A 69 30.00 -10.10 10.15
CA LEU A 69 29.26 -9.37 9.12
C LEU A 69 28.90 -10.27 7.93
N ALA A 70 29.80 -11.16 7.50
CA ALA A 70 29.54 -12.11 6.42
C ALA A 70 28.42 -13.09 6.80
N TYR A 71 28.46 -13.63 8.03
CA TYR A 71 27.38 -14.47 8.55
C TYR A 71 26.04 -13.73 8.58
N ALA A 72 26.02 -12.51 9.14
CA ALA A 72 24.81 -11.69 9.18
C ALA A 72 24.27 -11.36 7.78
N THR A 73 25.15 -11.09 6.82
CA THR A 73 24.82 -10.79 5.42
C THR A 73 24.26 -12.03 4.72
N LEU A 74 24.83 -13.21 4.96
CA LEU A 74 24.32 -14.47 4.44
C LEU A 74 22.92 -14.77 4.98
N VAL A 75 22.69 -14.60 6.28
CA VAL A 75 21.35 -14.77 6.88
C VAL A 75 20.34 -13.78 6.29
N ILE A 76 20.75 -12.54 6.01
CA ILE A 76 19.90 -11.54 5.33
C ILE A 76 19.58 -11.96 3.90
N LEU A 77 20.58 -12.41 3.14
CA LEU A 77 20.41 -12.91 1.77
C LEU A 77 19.45 -14.10 1.73
N THR A 78 19.60 -15.06 2.64
CA THR A 78 18.67 -16.19 2.78
C THR A 78 17.27 -15.70 3.11
N GLY A 79 17.11 -14.76 4.05
CA GLY A 79 15.82 -14.16 4.34
C GLY A 79 15.17 -13.50 3.12
N LEU A 80 15.94 -12.74 2.33
CA LEU A 80 15.48 -12.10 1.09
C LEU A 80 15.05 -13.15 0.05
N ALA A 81 15.85 -14.20 -0.14
CA ALA A 81 15.51 -15.32 -1.01
C ALA A 81 14.18 -15.96 -0.59
N LEU A 82 13.99 -16.25 0.70
CA LEU A 82 12.78 -16.91 1.19
C LEU A 82 11.51 -16.03 1.17
N THR A 83 11.61 -14.73 0.92
CA THR A 83 10.42 -13.88 0.69
C THR A 83 9.66 -14.25 -0.58
N ILE A 84 10.34 -14.88 -1.54
CA ILE A 84 9.80 -15.18 -2.87
C ILE A 84 9.20 -13.92 -3.54
N SER A 85 9.78 -12.74 -3.26
CA SER A 85 9.37 -11.48 -3.87
C SER A 85 10.16 -11.25 -5.16
N ARG A 86 9.50 -11.36 -6.32
CA ARG A 86 10.12 -11.10 -7.63
C ARG A 86 10.68 -9.68 -7.72
N GLY A 87 9.90 -8.69 -7.25
CA GLY A 87 10.30 -7.29 -7.18
C GLY A 87 11.52 -7.12 -6.28
N GLY A 88 11.51 -7.78 -5.11
CA GLY A 88 12.61 -7.67 -4.14
C GLY A 88 13.90 -8.36 -4.58
N TRP A 89 13.82 -9.49 -5.28
CA TRP A 89 15.01 -10.14 -5.85
C TRP A 89 15.63 -9.28 -6.95
N LEU A 90 14.81 -8.72 -7.85
CA LEU A 90 15.30 -7.83 -8.90
C LEU A 90 15.92 -6.56 -8.30
N ALA A 91 15.21 -5.90 -7.39
CA ALA A 91 15.67 -4.69 -6.71
C ALA A 91 16.97 -4.91 -5.91
N GLY A 92 17.04 -5.99 -5.12
CA GLY A 92 18.25 -6.39 -4.41
C GLY A 92 19.42 -6.63 -5.36
N SER A 93 19.19 -7.33 -6.48
CA SER A 93 20.20 -7.50 -7.54
C SER A 93 20.66 -6.16 -8.11
N VAL A 94 19.77 -5.19 -8.37
CA VAL A 94 20.11 -3.85 -8.86
C VAL A 94 20.96 -3.06 -7.85
N GLY A 95 20.65 -3.16 -6.55
CA GLY A 95 21.48 -2.54 -5.49
C GLY A 95 22.88 -3.15 -5.41
N ILE A 96 22.98 -4.47 -5.42
CA ILE A 96 24.26 -5.21 -5.40
C ILE A 96 25.09 -4.90 -6.65
N ALA A 97 24.42 -4.88 -7.80
CA ALA A 97 24.96 -4.47 -9.09
C ALA A 97 25.65 -3.10 -9.03
N PHE A 98 24.92 -2.10 -8.54
CA PHE A 98 25.48 -0.75 -8.36
C PHE A 98 26.69 -0.75 -7.42
N LEU A 99 26.61 -1.46 -6.29
CA LEU A 99 27.70 -1.58 -5.32
C LEU A 99 28.98 -2.07 -5.99
N PHE A 100 28.92 -3.21 -6.68
CA PHE A 100 30.10 -3.82 -7.32
C PHE A 100 30.61 -2.98 -8.48
N ALA A 101 29.72 -2.47 -9.34
CA ALA A 101 30.11 -1.62 -10.46
C ALA A 101 30.85 -0.38 -9.97
N PHE A 102 30.31 0.30 -8.96
CA PHE A 102 30.92 1.51 -8.41
C PHE A 102 32.21 1.20 -7.64
N TYR A 103 32.26 0.13 -6.85
CA TYR A 103 33.48 -0.29 -6.13
C TYR A 103 34.63 -0.60 -7.08
N LEU A 104 34.36 -1.33 -8.18
CA LEU A 104 35.37 -1.77 -9.13
C LEU A 104 35.80 -0.67 -10.09
N PHE A 105 34.90 0.25 -10.46
CA PHE A 105 35.24 1.47 -11.21
C PHE A 105 36.29 2.33 -10.49
N GLN A 106 36.35 2.26 -9.15
CA GLN A 106 37.32 3.00 -8.35
C GLN A 106 38.72 2.36 -8.31
N GLN A 107 38.87 1.12 -8.76
CA GLN A 107 40.13 0.39 -8.79
C GLN A 107 40.78 0.64 -10.17
N LYS A 108 41.57 1.72 -10.27
CA LYS A 108 42.09 2.26 -11.55
C LYS A 108 43.10 1.36 -12.30
N GLU A 109 43.42 0.15 -11.83
CA GLU A 109 44.32 -0.80 -12.50
C GLU A 109 43.76 -2.24 -12.49
N GLY A 110 43.91 -2.96 -13.60
CA GLY A 110 43.63 -4.40 -13.73
C GLY A 110 42.26 -4.80 -14.33
N TRP A 111 41.93 -6.10 -14.27
CA TRP A 111 40.68 -6.71 -14.75
C TRP A 111 39.44 -6.37 -13.89
N GLY A 112 39.55 -5.43 -12.96
CA GLY A 112 38.48 -5.05 -12.02
C GLY A 112 37.17 -4.65 -12.73
N PRO A 113 37.18 -3.66 -13.64
CA PRO A 113 35.98 -3.24 -14.37
C PRO A 113 35.29 -4.32 -15.24
N PRO A 114 35.99 -5.16 -16.02
CA PRO A 114 35.32 -6.25 -16.76
C PRO A 114 34.78 -7.36 -15.84
N ILE A 115 35.46 -7.68 -14.73
CA ILE A 115 34.95 -8.63 -13.71
C ILE A 115 33.71 -8.04 -13.01
N ALA A 116 33.69 -6.72 -12.78
CA ALA A 116 32.53 -5.99 -12.25
C ALA A 116 31.33 -6.13 -13.17
N GLY A 117 31.55 -5.90 -14.48
CA GLY A 117 30.52 -6.05 -15.51
C GLY A 117 29.99 -7.47 -15.59
N ALA A 118 30.85 -8.48 -15.46
CA ALA A 118 30.45 -9.89 -15.45
C ALA A 118 29.63 -10.26 -14.20
N ILE A 119 30.05 -9.81 -13.01
CA ILE A 119 29.30 -10.02 -11.76
C ILE A 119 27.96 -9.28 -11.80
N LEU A 120 27.95 -8.04 -12.28
CA LEU A 120 26.76 -7.22 -12.51
C LEU A 120 25.75 -7.95 -13.41
N LEU A 121 26.19 -8.38 -14.59
CA LEU A 121 25.36 -9.12 -15.53
C LEU A 121 24.94 -10.48 -14.97
N GLY A 122 25.80 -11.16 -14.22
CA GLY A 122 25.50 -12.44 -13.57
C GLY A 122 24.44 -12.31 -12.47
N CYS A 123 24.52 -11.30 -11.61
CA CYS A 123 23.53 -11.04 -10.55
C CYS A 123 22.18 -10.59 -11.13
N ILE A 124 22.19 -9.77 -12.18
CA ILE A 124 20.98 -9.37 -12.91
C ILE A 124 20.38 -10.59 -13.62
N ALA A 125 21.18 -11.37 -14.35
CA ALA A 125 20.73 -12.57 -15.03
C ALA A 125 20.19 -13.62 -14.05
N LEU A 126 20.81 -13.79 -12.88
CA LEU A 126 20.32 -14.68 -11.82
C LEU A 126 18.99 -14.19 -11.25
N GLY A 127 18.86 -12.89 -10.99
CA GLY A 127 17.60 -12.29 -10.55
C GLY A 127 16.49 -12.48 -11.59
N LEU A 128 16.78 -12.19 -12.86
CA LEU A 128 15.86 -12.39 -13.99
C LEU A 128 15.51 -13.87 -14.17
N TYR A 129 16.47 -14.78 -14.07
CA TYR A 129 16.25 -16.23 -14.14
C TYR A 129 15.35 -16.71 -13.00
N ALA A 130 15.59 -16.26 -11.77
CA ALA A 130 14.77 -16.62 -10.62
C ALA A 130 13.33 -16.11 -10.77
N VAL A 131 13.15 -14.90 -11.31
CA VAL A 131 11.85 -14.33 -11.67
C VAL A 131 11.16 -15.18 -12.77
N ALA A 132 11.88 -15.54 -13.83
CA ALA A 132 11.36 -16.30 -14.96
C ALA A 132 10.96 -17.73 -14.57
N LYS A 133 11.83 -18.46 -13.87
CA LYS A 133 11.56 -19.84 -13.41
C LYS A 133 10.34 -19.92 -12.50
N ARG A 134 10.10 -18.90 -11.68
CA ARG A 134 8.89 -18.84 -10.84
C ARG A 134 7.63 -18.53 -11.66
N ALA A 135 7.74 -17.71 -12.70
CA ALA A 135 6.63 -17.50 -13.63
C ALA A 135 6.20 -18.83 -14.27
N ASP A 136 7.16 -19.67 -14.70
CA ASP A 136 6.91 -20.99 -15.29
C ASP A 136 6.34 -22.01 -14.30
N THR A 137 6.79 -21.99 -13.04
CA THR A 137 6.28 -22.94 -12.01
C THR A 137 4.79 -22.74 -11.73
N HIS A 138 4.24 -21.55 -11.99
CA HIS A 138 2.79 -21.27 -11.91
C HIS A 138 2.04 -21.53 -13.22
N GLN A 139 2.73 -21.67 -14.37
CA GLN A 139 2.11 -22.03 -15.65
C GLN A 139 1.59 -23.48 -15.66
N ASN A 140 2.17 -24.37 -14.85
CA ASN A 140 1.75 -25.79 -14.80
C ASN A 140 0.44 -26.05 -14.03
N ARG A 141 -0.26 -24.99 -13.57
CA ARG A 141 -1.67 -25.06 -13.14
C ARG A 141 -2.53 -24.39 -14.22
N LEU A 142 -2.89 -25.18 -15.23
CA LEU A 142 -3.62 -24.77 -16.46
C LEU A 142 -4.98 -24.07 -16.24
N THR A 143 -5.45 -23.92 -15.00
CA THR A 143 -6.67 -23.18 -14.65
C THR A 143 -6.45 -21.71 -14.26
N ASP A 144 -5.21 -21.28 -13.97
CA ASP A 144 -4.89 -19.93 -13.49
C ASP A 144 -4.28 -19.01 -14.56
N VAL A 145 -3.97 -19.51 -15.77
CA VAL A 145 -3.19 -18.78 -16.79
C VAL A 145 -3.94 -17.55 -17.38
N ARG A 146 -5.28 -17.48 -17.28
CA ARG A 146 -6.03 -16.24 -17.57
C ARG A 146 -6.02 -15.22 -16.42
N ARG A 147 -5.58 -15.60 -15.21
CA ARG A 147 -5.66 -14.82 -13.97
C ARG A 147 -4.35 -14.16 -13.55
N THR A 148 -3.20 -14.52 -14.11
CA THR A 148 -1.86 -14.22 -13.56
C THR A 148 -1.13 -13.01 -14.17
N PHE A 149 -1.83 -12.05 -14.79
CA PHE A 149 -1.26 -10.69 -14.79
C PHE A 149 -1.39 -10.15 -13.36
N ASP A 150 -0.27 -9.75 -12.78
CA ASP A 150 -0.24 -9.16 -11.43
C ASP A 150 -1.34 -8.08 -11.35
N VAL A 151 -2.30 -8.22 -10.43
CA VAL A 151 -3.50 -7.37 -10.33
C VAL A 151 -3.13 -5.88 -10.35
N ARG A 152 -1.93 -5.55 -9.88
CA ARG A 152 -1.28 -4.23 -9.97
C ARG A 152 -1.36 -3.60 -11.35
N PHE A 153 -1.07 -4.34 -12.43
CA PHE A 153 -1.12 -3.81 -13.79
C PHE A 153 -2.54 -3.45 -14.23
N LYS A 154 -3.57 -4.05 -13.62
CA LYS A 154 -4.97 -3.67 -13.82
C LYS A 154 -5.38 -2.45 -12.98
N VAL A 155 -4.65 -2.16 -11.91
CA VAL A 155 -4.87 -0.98 -11.04
C VAL A 155 -4.25 0.28 -11.66
N TRP A 156 -3.09 0.17 -12.33
CA TRP A 156 -2.35 1.31 -12.85
C TRP A 156 -3.12 2.22 -13.83
N PRO A 157 -3.94 1.70 -14.79
CA PRO A 157 -4.74 2.57 -15.65
C PRO A 157 -5.68 3.48 -14.86
N ALA A 158 -6.29 2.98 -13.79
CA ALA A 158 -7.14 3.78 -12.93
C ALA A 158 -6.33 4.87 -12.21
N ALA A 159 -5.16 4.54 -11.67
CA ALA A 159 -4.27 5.54 -11.05
C ALA A 159 -3.86 6.66 -12.02
N ILE A 160 -3.58 6.31 -13.28
CA ILE A 160 -3.28 7.30 -14.33
C ILE A 160 -4.48 8.22 -14.59
N GLN A 161 -5.71 7.69 -14.58
CA GLN A 161 -6.92 8.53 -14.73
C GLN A 161 -7.11 9.46 -13.53
N VAL A 162 -6.94 8.96 -12.31
CA VAL A 162 -6.99 9.79 -11.09
C VAL A 162 -5.98 10.95 -11.17
N TRP A 163 -4.76 10.67 -11.61
CA TRP A 163 -3.74 11.69 -11.81
C TRP A 163 -4.13 12.70 -12.90
N LYS A 164 -4.67 12.24 -14.05
CA LYS A 164 -5.08 13.13 -15.14
C LYS A 164 -6.15 14.14 -14.72
N ASP A 165 -7.07 13.73 -13.85
CA ASP A 165 -8.09 14.63 -13.28
C ASP A 165 -7.50 15.66 -12.30
N HIS A 166 -6.37 15.34 -11.68
CA HIS A 166 -5.75 16.13 -10.62
C HIS A 166 -4.26 16.38 -10.87
N LEU A 167 -3.95 16.88 -12.08
CA LEU A 167 -2.59 16.88 -12.64
C LEU A 167 -1.50 17.43 -11.71
N TRP A 168 -1.73 18.62 -11.14
CA TRP A 168 -0.70 19.38 -10.44
C TRP A 168 -0.49 18.93 -8.99
N LEU A 169 -1.58 18.87 -8.21
CA LEU A 169 -1.54 18.63 -6.78
C LEU A 169 -1.99 17.23 -6.38
N GLY A 170 -2.46 16.40 -7.32
CA GLY A 170 -3.01 15.09 -7.05
C GLY A 170 -4.40 15.17 -6.41
N ALA A 171 -5.01 14.00 -6.23
CA ALA A 171 -6.32 13.82 -5.64
C ALA A 171 -6.35 14.08 -4.12
N GLY A 172 -5.17 14.23 -3.51
CA GLY A 172 -4.99 14.37 -2.08
C GLY A 172 -4.34 13.12 -1.46
N PRO A 173 -3.75 13.25 -0.27
CA PRO A 173 -3.03 12.15 0.38
C PRO A 173 -3.99 11.00 0.68
N ASP A 174 -3.65 9.77 0.26
CA ASP A 174 -4.49 8.59 0.51
C ASP A 174 -5.84 8.57 -0.24
N HIS A 175 -6.05 9.45 -1.23
CA HIS A 175 -7.32 9.57 -1.93
C HIS A 175 -7.43 8.66 -3.16
N PHE A 176 -6.31 8.14 -3.69
CA PHE A 176 -6.33 7.21 -4.82
C PHE A 176 -7.39 6.10 -4.67
N ASP A 177 -7.46 5.48 -3.50
CA ASP A 177 -8.33 4.31 -3.27
C ASP A 177 -9.83 4.65 -3.27
N TYR A 178 -10.20 5.91 -3.01
CA TYR A 178 -11.58 6.39 -3.14
C TYR A 178 -11.93 6.67 -4.60
N TYR A 179 -11.05 7.35 -5.33
CA TYR A 179 -11.26 7.63 -6.76
C TYR A 179 -11.13 6.39 -7.65
N PHE A 180 -10.43 5.35 -7.18
CA PHE A 180 -10.21 4.10 -7.92
C PHE A 180 -11.53 3.49 -8.43
N ARG A 181 -12.60 3.53 -7.64
CA ARG A 181 -13.90 2.92 -7.99
C ARG A 181 -14.50 3.51 -9.26
N LYS A 182 -14.34 4.82 -9.48
CA LYS A 182 -14.82 5.50 -10.68
C LYS A 182 -14.11 5.00 -11.95
N TYR A 183 -12.83 4.68 -11.83
CA TYR A 183 -11.95 4.33 -12.95
C TYR A 183 -11.63 2.85 -13.07
N ARG A 184 -12.15 2.00 -12.18
CA ARG A 184 -11.88 0.56 -12.24
C ARG A 184 -12.45 -0.04 -13.52
N MET A 185 -11.65 -0.86 -14.19
CA MET A 185 -12.12 -1.64 -15.32
C MET A 185 -13.11 -2.72 -14.86
N ALA A 186 -14.03 -3.10 -15.74
CA ALA A 186 -14.90 -4.25 -15.54
C ALA A 186 -14.06 -5.54 -15.46
N SER A 187 -13.78 -6.02 -14.25
CA SER A 187 -13.04 -7.26 -14.00
C SER A 187 -13.43 -7.85 -12.65
N ASP A 188 -13.64 -9.17 -12.63
CA ASP A 188 -13.88 -9.97 -11.43
C ASP A 188 -12.70 -9.98 -10.43
N GLN A 189 -11.53 -9.47 -10.84
CA GLN A 189 -10.35 -9.31 -9.99
C GLN A 189 -10.27 -7.93 -9.32
N LEU A 190 -11.06 -6.94 -9.76
CA LEU A 190 -11.05 -5.57 -9.22
C LEU A 190 -12.31 -5.23 -8.44
N VAL A 191 -12.89 -6.25 -7.80
CA VAL A 191 -14.11 -6.12 -7.01
C VAL A 191 -13.88 -5.33 -5.73
N GLY A 192 -12.72 -5.55 -5.08
CA GLY A 192 -12.32 -4.86 -3.87
C GLY A 192 -11.55 -3.55 -4.13
N ARG A 193 -11.27 -2.87 -3.03
CA ARG A 193 -10.41 -1.68 -2.98
C ARG A 193 -8.95 -2.11 -2.88
N PRO A 194 -8.05 -1.64 -3.76
CA PRO A 194 -6.63 -2.03 -3.72
C PRO A 194 -5.87 -1.38 -2.55
N GLY A 195 -6.40 -0.31 -1.94
CA GLY A 195 -5.74 0.48 -0.90
C GLY A 195 -4.60 1.36 -1.44
N ARG A 196 -3.76 0.82 -2.32
CA ARG A 196 -2.60 1.50 -2.93
C ARG A 196 -2.45 1.11 -4.39
N VAL A 197 -1.71 1.92 -5.15
CA VAL A 197 -1.44 1.64 -6.57
C VAL A 197 -0.49 0.44 -6.78
N HIS A 198 0.26 0.06 -5.74
CA HIS A 198 1.38 -0.89 -5.82
C HIS A 198 2.47 -0.46 -6.82
N ASN A 199 2.72 0.84 -6.83
CA ASN A 199 3.81 1.52 -7.52
C ASN A 199 3.92 2.89 -6.84
N ASP A 200 4.97 3.13 -6.06
CA ASP A 200 5.11 4.38 -5.29
C ASP A 200 5.12 5.61 -6.21
N TYR A 201 5.60 5.51 -7.44
CA TYR A 201 5.62 6.63 -8.39
C TYR A 201 4.22 7.01 -8.87
N LEU A 202 3.44 6.02 -9.30
CA LEU A 202 2.05 6.25 -9.71
C LEU A 202 1.17 6.61 -8.52
N ASN A 203 1.42 6.04 -7.33
CA ASN A 203 0.73 6.42 -6.11
C ASN A 203 1.04 7.88 -5.74
N THR A 204 2.30 8.31 -5.84
CA THR A 204 2.71 9.70 -5.60
C THR A 204 2.07 10.64 -6.61
N LEU A 205 1.98 10.28 -7.89
CA LEU A 205 1.29 11.09 -8.89
C LEU A 205 -0.22 11.17 -8.64
N ALA A 206 -0.86 10.06 -8.30
CA ALA A 206 -2.29 10.03 -8.02
C ALA A 206 -2.64 10.87 -6.78
N ASP A 207 -1.86 10.75 -5.70
CA ASP A 207 -2.15 11.42 -4.42
C ASP A 207 -1.63 12.87 -4.37
N TRP A 208 -0.46 13.15 -4.96
CA TRP A 208 0.25 14.44 -4.80
C TRP A 208 0.62 15.15 -6.13
N GLY A 209 0.24 14.57 -7.27
CA GLY A 209 0.43 15.17 -8.59
C GLY A 209 1.89 15.37 -8.97
N VAL A 210 2.08 16.16 -10.03
CA VAL A 210 3.42 16.50 -10.54
C VAL A 210 4.25 17.25 -9.49
N VAL A 211 3.63 18.07 -8.64
CA VAL A 211 4.33 18.83 -7.60
C VAL A 211 4.93 17.89 -6.56
N GLY A 212 4.14 16.94 -6.04
CA GLY A 212 4.63 15.96 -5.06
C GLY A 212 5.72 15.07 -5.63
N LEU A 213 5.54 14.53 -6.84
CA LEU A 213 6.57 13.75 -7.51
C LEU A 213 7.85 14.56 -7.72
N GLY A 214 7.72 15.84 -8.11
CA GLY A 214 8.85 16.76 -8.29
C GLY A 214 9.64 16.97 -6.99
N LEU A 215 8.96 17.12 -5.85
CA LEU A 215 9.62 17.26 -4.55
C LEU A 215 10.38 15.99 -4.15
N VAL A 216 9.78 14.81 -4.34
CA VAL A 216 10.45 13.52 -4.07
C VAL A 216 11.66 13.35 -4.98
N ALA A 217 11.50 13.60 -6.29
CA ALA A 217 12.58 13.52 -7.27
C ALA A 217 13.71 14.50 -6.95
N TRP A 218 13.38 15.72 -6.52
CA TRP A 218 14.37 16.71 -6.08
C TRP A 218 15.14 16.25 -4.85
N ALA A 219 14.47 15.71 -3.83
CA ALA A 219 15.13 15.20 -2.63
C ALA A 219 16.09 14.04 -2.94
N VAL A 220 15.63 13.06 -3.74
CA VAL A 220 16.46 11.94 -4.21
C VAL A 220 17.65 12.45 -5.04
N GLY A 221 17.40 13.38 -5.96
CA GLY A 221 18.42 14.01 -6.79
C GLY A 221 19.47 14.77 -5.98
N ALA A 222 19.06 15.49 -4.94
CA ALA A 222 19.96 16.22 -4.04
C ALA A 222 20.87 15.25 -3.24
N VAL A 223 20.31 14.14 -2.74
CA VAL A 223 21.09 13.08 -2.06
C VAL A 223 22.08 12.43 -3.03
N ALA A 224 21.63 12.08 -4.25
CA ALA A 224 22.50 11.50 -5.26
C ALA A 224 23.63 12.45 -5.67
N TRP A 225 23.30 13.71 -5.94
CA TRP A 225 24.30 14.75 -6.25
C TRP A 225 25.30 14.93 -5.11
N GLY A 226 24.80 14.99 -3.87
CA GLY A 226 25.63 15.05 -2.68
C GLY A 226 26.60 13.87 -2.56
N PHE A 227 26.10 12.64 -2.76
CA PHE A 227 26.92 11.43 -2.76
C PHE A 227 28.07 11.53 -3.77
N PHE A 228 27.79 11.83 -5.04
CA PHE A 228 28.83 11.90 -6.08
C PHE A 228 29.82 13.04 -5.85
N ARG A 229 29.34 14.22 -5.42
CA ARG A 229 30.20 15.38 -5.13
C ARG A 229 31.09 15.13 -3.91
N GLY A 230 30.55 14.52 -2.87
CA GLY A 230 31.24 14.25 -1.62
C GLY A 230 32.12 13.00 -1.63
N TRP A 231 31.94 12.11 -2.61
CA TRP A 231 32.57 10.78 -2.64
C TRP A 231 34.08 10.80 -2.44
N ARG A 232 34.79 11.71 -3.13
CA ARG A 232 36.26 11.84 -3.02
C ARG A 232 36.71 12.11 -1.59
N ASN A 233 35.92 12.86 -0.81
CA ASN A 233 36.24 13.22 0.58
C ASN A 233 36.00 12.07 1.56
N LEU A 234 35.28 11.02 1.14
CA LEU A 234 35.04 9.82 1.94
C LEU A 234 36.15 8.78 1.78
N GLN A 235 36.91 8.90 0.69
CA GLN A 235 38.11 8.12 0.48
C GLN A 235 39.27 8.76 1.26
N ARG A 236 40.05 7.95 1.98
CA ARG A 236 41.31 8.46 2.54
C ARG A 236 42.36 8.47 1.44
N THR A 237 43.13 9.55 1.36
CA THR A 237 44.43 9.61 0.68
C THR A 237 45.42 8.76 1.49
N GLY A 238 45.46 7.46 1.24
CA GLY A 238 46.57 6.64 1.69
C GLY A 238 47.79 6.94 0.81
N ASN A 239 48.89 7.35 1.42
CA ASN A 239 50.19 7.57 0.77
C ASN A 239 50.87 6.27 0.31
N GLU A 240 50.17 5.14 0.29
CA GLU A 240 50.71 3.85 -0.13
C GLU A 240 50.28 3.56 -1.57
N VAL A 241 51.23 3.70 -2.49
CA VAL A 241 51.11 3.19 -3.85
C VAL A 241 50.88 1.68 -3.76
N GLY A 242 49.69 1.21 -4.16
CA GLY A 242 49.35 -0.23 -4.26
C GLY A 242 48.52 -0.85 -3.12
N GLY A 243 48.16 -0.10 -2.06
CA GLY A 243 47.30 -0.63 -0.98
C GLY A 243 45.79 -0.50 -1.26
N PRO A 244 44.94 -1.45 -0.81
CA PRO A 244 43.49 -1.32 -0.96
C PRO A 244 43.00 -0.09 -0.18
N ARG A 245 42.32 0.85 -0.87
CA ARG A 245 41.73 2.07 -0.28
C ARG A 245 40.51 1.75 0.60
N GLN A 246 40.72 1.00 1.67
CA GLN A 246 39.69 0.66 2.65
C GLN A 246 39.31 1.91 3.47
N SER A 247 38.02 2.19 3.53
CA SER A 247 37.47 3.30 4.30
C SER A 247 36.09 2.90 4.80
N THR A 248 35.93 2.77 6.12
CA THR A 248 34.63 2.46 6.72
C THR A 248 33.58 3.52 6.37
N ARG A 249 33.97 4.79 6.21
CA ARG A 249 33.05 5.87 5.80
C ARG A 249 32.58 5.67 4.35
N ALA A 250 33.51 5.38 3.44
CA ALA A 250 33.17 5.15 2.04
C ALA A 250 32.34 3.86 1.87
N ALA A 251 32.64 2.82 2.67
CA ALA A 251 31.86 1.59 2.72
C ALA A 251 30.41 1.81 3.17
N ILE A 252 30.20 2.56 4.27
CA ILE A 252 28.85 2.90 4.75
C ILE A 252 28.10 3.72 3.68
N ALA A 253 28.74 4.74 3.10
CA ALA A 253 28.10 5.56 2.08
C ALA A 253 27.76 4.76 0.82
N LEU A 254 28.67 3.90 0.35
CA LEU A 254 28.41 3.03 -0.80
C LEU A 254 27.26 2.06 -0.53
N GLY A 255 27.26 1.41 0.64
CA GLY A 255 26.18 0.52 1.05
C GLY A 255 24.82 1.25 1.11
N ALA A 256 24.80 2.46 1.68
CA ALA A 256 23.58 3.25 1.82
C ALA A 256 23.03 3.69 0.46
N ALA A 257 23.90 4.18 -0.43
CA ALA A 257 23.52 4.53 -1.81
C ALA A 257 22.99 3.30 -2.57
N SER A 258 23.64 2.15 -2.43
CA SER A 258 23.23 0.89 -3.06
C SER A 258 21.87 0.41 -2.55
N GLY A 259 21.62 0.52 -1.24
CA GLY A 259 20.32 0.20 -0.64
C GLY A 259 19.21 1.13 -1.11
N LEU A 260 19.48 2.44 -1.20
CA LEU A 260 18.52 3.40 -1.75
C LEU A 260 18.20 3.14 -3.23
N ILE A 261 19.18 2.73 -4.03
CA ILE A 261 18.95 2.33 -5.42
C ILE A 261 18.09 1.08 -5.50
N ALA A 262 18.31 0.10 -4.62
CA ALA A 262 17.45 -1.09 -4.55
C ALA A 262 15.99 -0.71 -4.28
N ILE A 263 15.72 0.10 -3.24
CA ILE A 263 14.34 0.42 -2.89
C ILE A 263 13.65 1.30 -3.95
N LEU A 264 14.38 2.21 -4.61
CA LEU A 264 13.87 2.94 -5.76
C LEU A 264 13.46 1.99 -6.91
N ALA A 265 14.26 0.95 -7.17
CA ALA A 265 13.89 -0.06 -8.17
C ALA A 265 12.64 -0.87 -7.75
N HIS A 266 12.50 -1.22 -6.48
CA HIS A 266 11.33 -1.97 -5.98
C HIS A 266 10.05 -1.12 -5.96
N SER A 267 10.17 0.19 -5.71
CA SER A 267 9.07 1.16 -5.75
C SER A 267 8.32 1.21 -7.09
N VAL A 268 8.85 0.63 -8.18
CA VAL A 268 8.12 0.42 -9.44
C VAL A 268 7.01 -0.64 -9.31
N PHE A 269 7.21 -1.64 -8.46
CA PHE A 269 6.37 -2.84 -8.39
C PHE A 269 5.61 -2.99 -7.06
N ASP A 270 5.89 -2.12 -6.10
CA ASP A 270 5.27 -2.13 -4.78
C ASP A 270 5.22 -0.72 -4.17
N PHE A 271 4.55 -0.59 -3.04
CA PHE A 271 4.30 0.68 -2.33
C PHE A 271 5.12 0.79 -1.03
N ASN A 272 6.39 0.41 -1.08
CA ASN A 272 7.25 0.29 0.10
C ASN A 272 7.37 1.59 0.90
N MET A 273 7.27 2.75 0.24
CA MET A 273 7.38 4.05 0.92
C MET A 273 6.17 4.40 1.79
N HIS A 274 5.06 3.68 1.65
CA HIS A 274 3.91 3.78 2.55
C HIS A 274 3.99 2.79 3.72
N ILE A 275 5.04 1.98 3.80
CA ILE A 275 5.29 1.06 4.92
C ILE A 275 6.27 1.75 5.89
N PRO A 276 5.82 2.15 7.09
CA PRO A 276 6.63 3.02 7.97
C PRO A 276 8.04 2.49 8.25
N ALA A 277 8.18 1.18 8.47
CA ALA A 277 9.49 0.58 8.73
C ALA A 277 10.46 0.70 7.53
N ASN A 278 9.96 0.59 6.30
CA ASN A 278 10.78 0.72 5.10
C ASN A 278 11.08 2.19 4.81
N ALA A 279 10.08 3.07 4.92
CA ALA A 279 10.26 4.51 4.77
C ALA A 279 11.29 5.06 5.77
N LEU A 280 11.21 4.66 7.05
CA LEU A 280 12.16 5.07 8.08
C LEU A 280 13.58 4.59 7.78
N LEU A 281 13.74 3.36 7.29
CA LEU A 281 15.05 2.85 6.88
C LEU A 281 15.61 3.64 5.70
N ALA A 282 14.81 3.89 4.66
CA ALA A 282 15.23 4.70 3.51
C ALA A 282 15.64 6.11 3.95
N VAL A 283 14.84 6.79 4.77
CA VAL A 283 15.17 8.11 5.33
C VAL A 283 16.45 8.06 6.18
N THR A 284 16.66 6.99 6.95
CA THR A 284 17.89 6.80 7.72
C THR A 284 19.11 6.68 6.82
N LEU A 285 19.02 5.91 5.72
CA LEU A 285 20.09 5.79 4.73
C LEU A 285 20.35 7.14 4.02
N MET A 286 19.30 7.90 3.67
CA MET A 286 19.44 9.25 3.13
C MET A 286 20.15 10.18 4.12
N ALA A 287 19.77 10.15 5.41
CA ALA A 287 20.39 10.95 6.46
C ALA A 287 21.88 10.61 6.69
N ILE A 288 22.23 9.32 6.59
CA ILE A 288 23.63 8.88 6.63
C ILE A 288 24.41 9.49 5.46
N LEU A 289 23.87 9.43 4.24
CA LEU A 289 24.51 9.99 3.04
C LEU A 289 24.68 11.51 3.10
N THR A 290 23.63 12.24 3.48
CA THR A 290 23.71 13.69 3.62
C THR A 290 24.63 14.11 4.75
N GLY A 291 24.63 13.37 5.86
CA GLY A 291 25.53 13.60 6.99
C GLY A 291 27.01 13.48 6.62
N TYR A 292 27.36 12.76 5.56
CA TYR A 292 28.73 12.65 5.07
C TYR A 292 29.22 13.87 4.27
N LEU A 293 28.31 14.75 3.80
CA LEU A 293 28.68 16.00 3.13
C LEU A 293 29.50 16.95 4.02
N ARG A 294 29.32 16.86 5.33
CA ARG A 294 30.06 17.67 6.31
C ARG A 294 31.57 17.47 6.25
N PHE A 295 32.04 16.32 5.78
CA PHE A 295 33.48 16.05 5.66
C PHE A 295 34.12 16.70 4.43
N GLY A 296 33.32 17.28 3.52
CA GLY A 296 33.81 17.96 2.33
C GLY A 296 33.95 19.47 2.44
N SER A 297 33.35 20.09 3.47
CA SER A 297 33.35 21.56 3.60
C SER A 297 32.81 22.00 4.96
N GLU A 298 33.52 22.94 5.59
CA GLU A 298 33.11 23.61 6.84
C GLU A 298 31.88 24.51 6.67
N ARG A 299 31.50 24.86 5.43
CA ARG A 299 30.33 25.72 5.13
C ARG A 299 29.00 25.20 5.68
N HIS A 300 28.92 23.94 6.06
CA HIS A 300 27.69 23.31 6.55
C HIS A 300 27.54 23.38 8.07
N TRP A 301 28.53 23.92 8.79
CA TRP A 301 28.41 24.16 10.23
C TRP A 301 27.69 25.48 10.47
N MET A 302 26.38 25.39 10.71
CA MET A 302 25.60 26.52 11.17
C MET A 302 25.76 26.68 12.69
N SER A 303 25.85 27.92 13.17
CA SER A 303 25.87 28.19 14.61
C SER A 303 24.58 27.67 15.24
N ASN A 304 24.69 26.88 16.30
CA ASN A 304 23.55 26.31 17.02
C ASN A 304 22.92 27.34 17.97
N ALA A 305 22.59 28.52 17.43
CA ALA A 305 22.01 29.63 18.16
C ALA A 305 20.65 29.23 18.73
N LEU A 306 20.29 29.81 19.90
CA LEU A 306 19.06 29.48 20.60
C LEU A 306 17.82 29.62 19.70
N TRP A 307 17.76 30.67 18.86
CA TRP A 307 16.63 30.88 17.95
C TRP A 307 16.49 29.77 16.90
N VAL A 308 17.59 29.22 16.36
CA VAL A 308 17.55 28.08 15.42
C VAL A 308 17.00 26.84 16.13
N ARG A 309 17.44 26.59 17.36
CA ARG A 309 16.90 25.49 18.18
C ARG A 309 15.40 25.68 18.41
N LEU A 310 14.98 26.87 18.81
CA LEU A 310 13.56 27.16 19.05
C LEU A 310 12.73 27.02 17.76
N LEU A 311 13.22 27.48 16.61
CA LEU A 311 12.54 27.33 15.32
C LEU A 311 12.33 25.87 14.90
N VAL A 312 13.19 24.94 15.33
CA VAL A 312 13.03 23.51 15.03
C VAL A 312 12.25 22.80 16.13
N SER A 313 12.59 23.07 17.39
CA SER A 313 12.04 22.36 18.54
C SER A 313 10.60 22.75 18.86
N LEU A 314 10.19 24.02 18.68
CA LEU A 314 8.81 24.44 18.97
C LEU A 314 7.80 23.82 18.00
N PRO A 315 8.00 23.83 16.66
CA PRO A 315 7.09 23.13 15.75
C PRO A 315 7.06 21.63 16.00
N LEU A 316 8.21 21.01 16.31
CA LEU A 316 8.26 19.58 16.65
C LEU A 316 7.46 19.29 17.93
N ALA A 317 7.61 20.11 18.98
CA ALA A 317 6.86 19.96 20.21
C ALA A 317 5.36 20.18 19.99
N GLY A 318 4.99 21.18 19.18
CA GLY A 318 3.61 21.42 18.78
C GLY A 318 3.03 20.25 17.98
N TRP A 319 3.80 19.68 17.05
CA TRP A 319 3.42 18.49 16.30
C TRP A 319 3.22 17.27 17.21
N VAL A 320 4.14 17.03 18.14
CA VAL A 320 4.01 15.95 19.13
C VAL A 320 2.76 16.15 19.98
N ALA A 321 2.52 17.35 20.50
CA ALA A 321 1.32 17.65 21.29
C ALA A 321 0.03 17.44 20.48
N TYR A 322 0.01 17.89 19.23
CA TYR A 322 -1.10 17.66 18.29
C TYR A 322 -1.34 16.16 18.07
N MET A 323 -0.30 15.41 17.72
CA MET A 323 -0.39 13.96 17.48
C MET A 323 -0.77 13.18 18.74
N SER A 324 -0.32 13.60 19.93
CA SER A 324 -0.74 13.01 21.20
C SER A 324 -2.22 13.25 21.49
N ARG A 325 -2.72 14.47 21.23
CA ARG A 325 -4.16 14.76 21.35
C ARG A 325 -4.97 13.89 20.38
N GLU A 326 -4.55 13.82 19.12
CA GLU A 326 -5.22 13.03 18.10
C GLU A 326 -5.25 11.54 18.47
N ALA A 327 -4.12 11.00 18.93
CA ALA A 327 -4.04 9.62 19.39
C ALA A 327 -5.00 9.32 20.56
N LEU A 328 -5.18 10.28 21.49
CA LEU A 328 -6.14 10.13 22.59
C LEU A 328 -7.59 10.14 22.09
N THR A 329 -7.93 11.00 21.14
CA THR A 329 -9.26 11.01 20.50
C THR A 329 -9.54 9.68 19.82
N LEU A 330 -8.65 9.23 18.93
CA LEU A 330 -8.77 7.97 18.20
C LEU A 330 -8.83 6.76 19.15
N THR A 331 -8.09 6.78 20.26
CA THR A 331 -8.15 5.70 21.26
C THR A 331 -9.54 5.60 21.90
N ARG A 332 -10.17 6.73 22.20
CA ARG A 332 -11.53 6.76 22.78
C ARG A 332 -12.57 6.28 21.78
N GLU A 333 -12.53 6.81 20.57
CA GLU A 333 -13.38 6.37 19.47
C GLU A 333 -13.24 4.85 19.23
N THR A 334 -12.01 4.36 19.06
CA THR A 334 -11.74 2.94 18.78
C THR A 334 -12.25 2.04 19.91
N ARG A 335 -12.18 2.49 21.16
CA ARG A 335 -12.71 1.75 22.30
C ARG A 335 -14.23 1.59 22.21
N GLU A 336 -14.95 2.66 21.88
CA GLU A 336 -16.40 2.61 21.70
C GLU A 336 -16.79 1.77 20.47
N LEU A 337 -16.06 1.89 19.36
CA LEU A 337 -16.27 1.05 18.18
C LEU A 337 -16.01 -0.44 18.47
N ALA A 338 -14.99 -0.76 19.26
CA ALA A 338 -14.73 -2.13 19.68
C ALA A 338 -15.85 -2.67 20.59
N ALA A 339 -16.39 -1.84 21.49
CA ALA A 339 -17.55 -2.20 22.31
C ALA A 339 -18.79 -2.44 21.45
N ALA A 340 -19.08 -1.57 20.47
CA ALA A 340 -20.16 -1.76 19.51
C ALA A 340 -20.00 -3.03 18.68
N ALA A 341 -18.77 -3.34 18.23
CA ALA A 341 -18.48 -4.54 17.43
C ALA A 341 -18.62 -5.85 18.22
N ALA A 342 -18.48 -5.81 19.55
CA ALA A 342 -18.71 -6.96 20.42
C ALA A 342 -20.21 -7.31 20.58
N ILE A 343 -21.11 -6.39 20.22
CA ILE A 343 -22.56 -6.60 20.25
C ILE A 343 -23.01 -6.97 18.83
N HIS A 344 -23.34 -8.25 18.63
CA HIS A 344 -23.71 -8.77 17.32
C HIS A 344 -25.16 -8.43 16.89
N GLU A 345 -26.04 -8.20 17.86
CA GLU A 345 -27.43 -7.84 17.61
C GLU A 345 -27.59 -6.32 17.48
N GLU A 346 -28.50 -5.87 16.60
CA GLU A 346 -28.84 -4.45 16.44
C GLU A 346 -29.70 -4.01 17.63
N THR A 347 -29.03 -3.67 18.72
CA THR A 347 -29.66 -3.21 19.97
C THR A 347 -29.41 -1.73 20.23
N PRO A 348 -30.25 -1.06 21.05
CA PRO A 348 -30.01 0.33 21.45
C PRO A 348 -28.64 0.54 22.11
N ALA A 349 -28.13 -0.46 22.85
CA ALA A 349 -26.80 -0.41 23.46
C ALA A 349 -25.68 -0.33 22.41
N ARG A 350 -25.81 -1.05 21.29
CA ARG A 350 -24.87 -0.95 20.16
C ARG A 350 -24.91 0.46 19.55
N LEU A 351 -26.10 1.00 19.35
CA LEU A 351 -26.29 2.36 18.82
C LEU A 351 -25.68 3.43 19.72
N ASP A 352 -25.81 3.30 21.05
CA ASP A 352 -25.23 4.25 22.01
C ASP A 352 -23.70 4.29 21.92
N HIS A 353 -23.05 3.13 21.78
CA HIS A 353 -21.61 3.07 21.55
C HIS A 353 -21.21 3.72 20.22
N LEU A 354 -21.96 3.49 19.14
CA LEU A 354 -21.70 4.13 17.85
C LEU A 354 -21.84 5.66 17.93
N LYS A 355 -22.88 6.16 18.61
CA LYS A 355 -23.08 7.60 18.83
C LYS A 355 -21.99 8.21 19.70
N GLN A 356 -21.53 7.51 20.73
CA GLN A 356 -20.40 7.96 21.55
C GLN A 356 -19.10 8.01 20.74
N ALA A 357 -18.83 6.99 19.92
CA ALA A 357 -17.69 6.98 19.00
C ALA A 357 -17.73 8.20 18.06
N PHE A 358 -18.88 8.45 17.42
CA PHE A 358 -19.06 9.62 16.56
C PHE A 358 -18.93 10.95 17.32
N GLY A 359 -19.32 10.99 18.60
CA GLY A 359 -19.11 12.14 19.47
C GLY A 359 -17.62 12.45 19.71
N PHE A 360 -16.76 11.43 19.72
CA PHE A 360 -15.30 11.62 19.81
C PHE A 360 -14.68 12.02 18.47
N GLU A 361 -15.10 11.41 17.36
CA GLU A 361 -14.64 11.75 16.00
C GLU A 361 -15.81 12.01 15.04
N PRO A 362 -16.36 13.24 15.02
CA PRO A 362 -17.52 13.58 14.20
C PRO A 362 -17.24 13.62 12.69
N ARG A 363 -15.99 13.43 12.27
CA ARG A 363 -15.62 13.40 10.84
C ARG A 363 -15.48 11.99 10.30
N ASN A 364 -15.72 10.95 11.10
CA ASN A 364 -15.69 9.57 10.62
C ASN A 364 -16.95 9.24 9.79
N PRO A 365 -16.85 9.12 8.45
CA PRO A 365 -18.01 8.83 7.60
C PRO A 365 -18.53 7.40 7.81
N VAL A 366 -17.66 6.47 8.22
CA VAL A 366 -18.03 5.05 8.41
C VAL A 366 -18.90 4.91 9.64
N THR A 367 -18.55 5.59 10.74
CA THR A 367 -19.38 5.58 11.95
C THR A 367 -20.75 6.21 11.69
N ALA A 368 -20.81 7.32 10.94
CA ALA A 368 -22.08 7.91 10.54
C ALA A 368 -22.91 6.95 9.67
N TYR A 369 -22.28 6.23 8.75
CA TYR A 369 -22.93 5.20 7.93
C TYR A 369 -23.46 4.04 8.79
N ASP A 370 -22.67 3.54 9.74
CA ASP A 370 -23.04 2.42 10.62
C ASP A 370 -24.21 2.77 11.55
N ILE A 371 -24.29 4.03 12.00
CA ILE A 371 -25.47 4.55 12.71
C ILE A 371 -26.70 4.54 11.79
N GLY A 372 -26.54 4.98 10.54
CA GLY A 372 -27.60 4.93 9.53
C GLY A 372 -28.08 3.50 9.24
N GLU A 373 -27.15 2.55 9.12
CA GLU A 373 -27.47 1.13 8.91
C GLU A 373 -28.25 0.53 10.09
N HIS A 374 -27.95 0.92 11.32
CA HIS A 374 -28.71 0.49 12.49
C HIS A 374 -30.20 0.89 12.37
N TYR A 375 -30.46 2.18 12.11
CA TYR A 375 -31.81 2.69 11.90
C TYR A 375 -32.49 2.08 10.68
N TRP A 376 -31.76 1.86 9.60
CA TRP A 376 -32.30 1.21 8.40
C TRP A 376 -32.75 -0.23 8.67
N ARG A 377 -31.94 -1.01 9.39
CA ARG A 377 -32.31 -2.38 9.77
C ARG A 377 -33.55 -2.41 10.65
N GLU A 378 -33.59 -1.57 11.69
CA GLU A 378 -34.75 -1.42 12.58
C GLU A 378 -36.02 -1.04 11.79
N ALA A 379 -35.90 -0.15 10.80
CA ALA A 379 -37.01 0.23 9.95
C ALA A 379 -37.46 -0.91 9.02
N SER A 380 -36.51 -1.59 8.36
CA SER A 380 -36.80 -2.61 7.33
C SER A 380 -37.29 -3.96 7.89
N GLU A 381 -36.94 -4.30 9.12
CA GLU A 381 -37.32 -5.55 9.79
C GLU A 381 -38.59 -5.39 10.67
N GLY A 382 -39.00 -4.14 10.95
CA GLY A 382 -40.17 -3.83 11.77
C GLY A 382 -41.52 -4.00 11.08
N ALA A 383 -42.61 -3.99 11.86
CA ALA A 383 -43.97 -3.92 11.33
C ALA A 383 -44.26 -2.54 10.72
N ALA A 384 -45.26 -2.44 9.83
CA ALA A 384 -45.67 -1.19 9.19
C ALA A 384 -45.87 -0.06 10.22
N GLY A 385 -45.10 1.04 10.09
CA GLY A 385 -45.11 2.17 11.04
C GLY A 385 -43.74 2.81 11.34
N ASN A 386 -42.63 2.21 10.91
CA ASN A 386 -41.27 2.71 11.21
C ASN A 386 -40.75 3.81 10.27
N GLU A 387 -41.62 4.58 9.62
CA GLU A 387 -41.20 5.66 8.70
C GLU A 387 -40.31 6.71 9.37
N ALA A 388 -40.59 7.05 10.63
CA ALA A 388 -39.78 8.00 11.39
C ALA A 388 -38.35 7.47 11.61
N VAL A 389 -38.20 6.17 11.87
CA VAL A 389 -36.91 5.49 12.03
C VAL A 389 -36.15 5.46 10.71
N ALA A 390 -36.83 5.18 9.60
CA ALA A 390 -36.23 5.25 8.26
C ALA A 390 -35.73 6.67 7.93
N ARG A 391 -36.50 7.71 8.28
CA ARG A 391 -36.10 9.12 8.08
C ARG A 391 -34.88 9.49 8.93
N GLU A 392 -34.78 9.00 10.15
CA GLU A 392 -33.59 9.18 10.99
C GLU A 392 -32.36 8.55 10.33
N GLY A 393 -32.48 7.30 9.85
CA GLY A 393 -31.43 6.64 9.08
C GLY A 393 -30.99 7.43 7.85
N MET A 394 -31.93 8.04 7.12
CA MET A 394 -31.63 8.89 5.96
C MET A 394 -30.79 10.12 6.32
N GLU A 395 -31.04 10.80 7.45
CA GLU A 395 -30.22 11.94 7.87
C GLU A 395 -28.79 11.51 8.25
N TRP A 396 -28.62 10.30 8.78
CA TRP A 396 -27.29 9.72 9.01
C TRP A 396 -26.57 9.34 7.71
N PHE A 397 -27.26 8.74 6.73
CA PHE A 397 -26.67 8.48 5.41
C PHE A 397 -26.32 9.77 4.67
N LYS A 398 -27.13 10.81 4.80
CA LYS A 398 -26.81 12.15 4.31
C LYS A 398 -25.55 12.68 4.97
N THR A 399 -25.45 12.61 6.30
CA THR A 399 -24.25 13.01 7.04
C THR A 399 -23.02 12.25 6.56
N ALA A 400 -23.10 10.93 6.44
CA ALA A 400 -22.03 10.09 5.92
C ALA A 400 -21.62 10.49 4.48
N SER A 401 -22.59 10.79 3.61
CA SER A 401 -22.34 11.22 2.23
C SER A 401 -21.69 12.62 2.13
N LEU A 402 -21.96 13.51 3.09
CA LEU A 402 -21.32 14.81 3.17
C LEU A 402 -19.88 14.69 3.69
N LEU A 403 -19.64 13.79 4.65
CA LEU A 403 -18.31 13.49 5.18
C LEU A 403 -17.43 12.76 4.16
N ASN A 404 -18.02 11.89 3.34
CA ASN A 404 -17.33 11.21 2.26
C ASN A 404 -18.14 11.21 0.95
N PRO A 405 -17.98 12.25 0.13
CA PRO A 405 -18.72 12.39 -1.14
C PRO A 405 -18.35 11.36 -2.21
N LEU A 406 -17.28 10.60 -2.01
CA LEU A 406 -16.75 9.61 -2.96
C LEU A 406 -17.21 8.18 -2.67
N ASP A 407 -17.94 7.95 -1.57
CA ASP A 407 -18.42 6.62 -1.24
C ASP A 407 -19.87 6.39 -1.74
N PRO A 408 -20.08 5.41 -2.63
CA PRO A 408 -21.41 5.12 -3.16
C PRO A 408 -22.36 4.46 -2.15
N ALA A 409 -21.85 3.83 -1.07
CA ALA A 409 -22.68 3.01 -0.18
C ALA A 409 -23.73 3.86 0.56
N SER A 410 -23.33 5.03 1.06
CA SER A 410 -24.24 5.97 1.74
C SER A 410 -25.37 6.44 0.81
N LEU A 411 -25.06 6.71 -0.46
CA LEU A 411 -26.07 7.12 -1.46
C LEU A 411 -27.03 5.98 -1.78
N ILE A 412 -26.51 4.76 -1.95
CA ILE A 412 -27.32 3.57 -2.19
C ILE A 412 -28.30 3.36 -1.04
N ARG A 413 -27.83 3.40 0.21
CA ARG A 413 -28.70 3.21 1.38
C ARG A 413 -29.75 4.28 1.51
N TRP A 414 -29.39 5.54 1.27
CA TRP A 414 -30.36 6.63 1.24
C TRP A 414 -31.44 6.39 0.17
N GLY A 415 -31.05 5.99 -1.05
CA GLY A 415 -32.00 5.61 -2.10
C GLY A 415 -32.90 4.43 -1.69
N MET A 416 -32.34 3.41 -1.03
CA MET A 416 -33.12 2.27 -0.53
C MET A 416 -34.16 2.68 0.52
N CYS A 417 -33.84 3.61 1.42
CA CYS A 417 -34.82 4.15 2.36
C CYS A 417 -35.97 4.87 1.64
N LEU A 418 -35.66 5.64 0.60
CA LEU A 418 -36.68 6.34 -0.20
C LEU A 418 -37.59 5.34 -0.94
N ASP A 419 -37.01 4.31 -1.56
CA ASP A 419 -37.79 3.25 -2.22
C ASP A 419 -38.68 2.50 -1.22
N TRP A 420 -38.20 2.23 0.00
CA TRP A 420 -39.01 1.58 1.04
C TRP A 420 -40.15 2.48 1.53
N LEU A 421 -39.95 3.80 1.54
CA LEU A 421 -40.98 4.80 1.81
C LEU A 421 -41.89 5.07 0.60
N GLU A 422 -41.84 4.25 -0.45
CA GLU A 422 -42.59 4.39 -1.71
C GLU A 422 -42.32 5.71 -2.46
N ARG A 423 -41.22 6.40 -2.14
CA ARG A 423 -40.77 7.66 -2.77
C ARG A 423 -39.79 7.39 -3.90
N HIS A 424 -40.17 6.53 -4.83
CA HIS A 424 -39.28 6.01 -5.87
C HIS A 424 -38.70 7.09 -6.78
N ASP A 425 -39.48 8.12 -7.11
CA ASP A 425 -39.04 9.23 -7.97
C ASP A 425 -37.87 10.01 -7.36
N GLU A 426 -37.81 10.08 -6.03
CA GLU A 426 -36.72 10.74 -5.30
C GLU A 426 -35.49 9.82 -5.11
N ALA A 427 -35.68 8.50 -5.16
CA ALA A 427 -34.62 7.52 -4.95
C ALA A 427 -33.65 7.43 -6.15
N GLY A 428 -34.18 7.49 -7.37
CA GLY A 428 -33.42 7.31 -8.62
C GLY A 428 -32.14 8.15 -8.74
N PRO A 429 -32.16 9.47 -8.45
CA PRO A 429 -30.97 10.31 -8.47
C PRO A 429 -29.82 9.82 -7.57
N PHE A 430 -30.12 9.21 -6.42
CA PHE A 430 -29.10 8.70 -5.50
C PHE A 430 -28.42 7.44 -6.06
N PHE A 431 -29.19 6.52 -6.64
CA PHE A 431 -28.65 5.34 -7.32
C PHE A 431 -27.81 5.74 -8.54
N GLN A 432 -28.26 6.72 -9.32
CA GLN A 432 -27.50 7.21 -10.46
C GLN A 432 -26.17 7.84 -10.01
N LYS A 433 -26.20 8.69 -8.97
CA LYS A 433 -24.98 9.28 -8.42
C LYS A 433 -24.01 8.23 -7.88
N ALA A 434 -24.53 7.19 -7.22
CA ALA A 434 -23.72 6.05 -6.78
C ALA A 434 -23.07 5.31 -7.97
N LEU A 435 -23.81 5.12 -9.05
CA LEU A 435 -23.31 4.52 -10.28
C LEU A 435 -22.23 5.38 -10.96
N ASP A 436 -22.36 6.70 -10.93
CA ASP A 436 -21.35 7.61 -11.49
C ASP A 436 -20.02 7.54 -10.70
N LEU A 437 -20.08 7.26 -9.39
CA LEU A 437 -18.92 7.04 -8.54
C LEU A 437 -18.29 5.65 -8.70
N ASP A 438 -19.08 4.65 -9.10
CA ASP A 438 -18.64 3.25 -9.17
C ASP A 438 -19.36 2.46 -10.28
N PRO A 439 -19.11 2.78 -11.56
CA PRO A 439 -19.89 2.28 -12.69
C PRO A 439 -19.68 0.77 -12.95
N ASN A 440 -18.56 0.23 -12.48
CA ASN A 440 -18.18 -1.18 -12.65
C ASN A 440 -18.18 -1.94 -11.32
N GLY A 441 -18.83 -1.39 -10.28
CA GLY A 441 -19.01 -2.09 -9.03
C GLY A 441 -20.20 -3.02 -9.03
N PHE A 442 -19.94 -4.32 -8.86
CA PHE A 442 -21.00 -5.32 -8.87
C PHE A 442 -22.11 -4.99 -7.85
N SER A 443 -21.75 -4.54 -6.65
CA SER A 443 -22.71 -4.12 -5.62
C SER A 443 -23.52 -2.91 -6.09
N THR A 444 -22.87 -1.83 -6.51
CA THR A 444 -23.52 -0.60 -7.01
C THR A 444 -24.46 -0.88 -8.19
N VAL A 445 -23.99 -1.64 -9.18
CA VAL A 445 -24.75 -2.07 -10.36
C VAL A 445 -25.94 -2.94 -9.95
N GLY A 446 -25.77 -3.83 -8.98
CA GLY A 446 -26.85 -4.67 -8.45
C GLY A 446 -27.93 -3.86 -7.74
N HIS A 447 -27.55 -2.82 -6.98
CA HIS A 447 -28.52 -1.96 -6.30
C HIS A 447 -29.29 -1.05 -7.28
N MET A 448 -28.72 -0.68 -8.43
CA MET A 448 -29.50 -0.07 -9.51
C MET A 448 -30.56 -1.03 -10.07
N GLY A 449 -30.21 -2.32 -10.23
CA GLY A 449 -31.17 -3.37 -10.58
C GLY A 449 -32.29 -3.52 -9.54
N TRP A 450 -31.94 -3.39 -8.26
CA TRP A 450 -32.89 -3.42 -7.14
C TRP A 450 -33.87 -2.25 -7.20
N HIS A 451 -33.40 -1.02 -7.43
CA HIS A 451 -34.26 0.15 -7.59
C HIS A 451 -35.27 -0.04 -8.74
N LEU A 452 -34.82 -0.51 -9.91
CA LEU A 452 -35.70 -0.80 -11.05
C LEU A 452 -36.69 -1.92 -10.75
N PHE A 453 -36.32 -2.87 -9.90
CA PHE A 453 -37.24 -3.90 -9.42
C PHE A 453 -38.36 -3.31 -8.55
N GLN A 454 -38.06 -2.35 -7.68
CA GLN A 454 -39.07 -1.63 -6.88
C GLN A 454 -40.03 -0.83 -7.75
N LEU A 455 -39.54 -0.23 -8.84
CA LEU A 455 -40.35 0.43 -9.87
C LEU A 455 -41.21 -0.53 -10.72
N GLY A 456 -41.15 -1.84 -10.48
CA GLY A 456 -41.86 -2.85 -11.29
C GLY A 456 -41.30 -3.06 -12.69
N GLN A 457 -40.15 -2.46 -13.02
CA GLN A 457 -39.51 -2.55 -14.35
C GLN A 457 -38.66 -3.83 -14.44
N TYR A 458 -39.30 -4.99 -14.30
CA TYR A 458 -38.62 -6.29 -14.14
C TYR A 458 -37.67 -6.67 -15.29
N ALA A 459 -38.02 -6.36 -16.53
CA ALA A 459 -37.17 -6.64 -17.69
C ALA A 459 -35.83 -5.88 -17.61
N LYS A 460 -35.88 -4.57 -17.31
CA LYS A 460 -34.66 -3.77 -17.13
C LYS A 460 -33.89 -4.19 -15.88
N ALA A 461 -34.58 -4.46 -14.77
CA ALA A 461 -33.94 -4.95 -13.55
C ALA A 461 -33.12 -6.22 -13.82
N LYS A 462 -33.64 -7.15 -14.64
CA LYS A 462 -32.92 -8.36 -15.06
C LYS A 462 -31.58 -8.05 -15.71
N GLU A 463 -31.55 -7.15 -16.70
CA GLU A 463 -30.33 -6.75 -17.40
C GLU A 463 -29.26 -6.21 -16.43
N TRP A 464 -29.68 -5.41 -15.43
CA TRP A 464 -28.77 -4.88 -14.41
C TRP A 464 -28.22 -5.94 -13.47
N PHE A 465 -29.05 -6.90 -13.04
CA PHE A 465 -28.57 -8.02 -12.21
C PHE A 465 -27.65 -8.96 -13.00
N GLU A 466 -27.93 -9.21 -14.28
CA GLU A 466 -27.02 -9.96 -15.16
C GLU A 466 -25.68 -9.24 -15.33
N LYS A 467 -25.70 -7.91 -15.54
CA LYS A 467 -24.48 -7.09 -15.57
C LYS A 467 -23.71 -7.17 -14.25
N SER A 468 -24.38 -7.06 -13.10
CA SER A 468 -23.77 -7.22 -11.78
C SER A 468 -23.12 -8.59 -11.61
N LYS A 469 -23.80 -9.67 -12.03
CA LYS A 469 -23.28 -11.03 -12.00
C LYS A 469 -22.11 -11.24 -12.96
N GLY A 470 -22.10 -10.58 -14.11
CA GLY A 470 -20.96 -10.57 -15.03
C GLY A 470 -19.72 -9.90 -14.46
N LEU A 471 -19.89 -8.87 -13.61
CA LEU A 471 -18.78 -8.21 -12.90
C LEU A 471 -18.24 -9.06 -11.74
N TYR A 472 -19.11 -9.79 -11.03
CA TYR A 472 -18.70 -10.71 -9.99
C TYR A 472 -19.63 -11.93 -9.93
N TRP A 473 -19.13 -13.07 -10.40
CA TRP A 473 -19.91 -14.29 -10.58
C TRP A 473 -19.83 -15.28 -9.41
N LYS A 474 -18.84 -15.12 -8.50
CA LYS A 474 -18.56 -16.09 -7.44
C LYS A 474 -19.58 -16.04 -6.31
N GLU A 475 -19.75 -14.86 -5.72
CA GLU A 475 -20.60 -14.64 -4.54
C GLU A 475 -21.38 -13.34 -4.73
N ASN A 476 -22.53 -13.41 -5.40
CA ASN A 476 -23.39 -12.26 -5.65
C ASN A 476 -24.84 -12.56 -5.21
N PRO A 477 -25.09 -12.63 -3.89
CA PRO A 477 -26.38 -13.06 -3.36
C PRO A 477 -27.52 -12.14 -3.76
N LEU A 478 -27.25 -10.84 -3.95
CA LEU A 478 -28.23 -9.87 -4.42
C LEU A 478 -28.70 -10.23 -5.83
N ALA A 479 -27.79 -10.32 -6.80
CA ALA A 479 -28.15 -10.66 -8.17
C ALA A 479 -28.78 -12.06 -8.27
N ASP A 480 -28.21 -13.06 -7.58
CA ASP A 480 -28.71 -14.43 -7.63
C ASP A 480 -30.13 -14.58 -7.07
N THR A 481 -30.47 -13.83 -6.02
CA THR A 481 -31.81 -13.82 -5.44
C THR A 481 -32.81 -13.17 -6.37
N TYR A 482 -32.52 -11.96 -6.83
CA TYR A 482 -33.48 -11.17 -7.61
C TYR A 482 -33.66 -11.69 -9.04
N LEU A 483 -32.64 -12.26 -9.68
CA LEU A 483 -32.81 -12.93 -10.98
C LEU A 483 -33.83 -14.06 -10.89
N LYS A 484 -33.74 -14.91 -9.86
CA LYS A 484 -34.71 -16.01 -9.63
C LYS A 484 -36.13 -15.49 -9.40
N ILE A 485 -36.29 -14.35 -8.73
CA ILE A 485 -37.60 -13.73 -8.50
C ILE A 485 -38.16 -13.16 -9.81
N ILE A 486 -37.32 -12.47 -10.59
CA ILE A 486 -37.71 -11.85 -11.85
C ILE A 486 -38.08 -12.90 -12.90
N GLU A 487 -37.30 -13.99 -13.03
CA GLU A 487 -37.61 -15.10 -13.94
C GLU A 487 -39.01 -15.67 -13.69
N LYS A 488 -39.38 -15.86 -12.40
CA LYS A 488 -40.73 -16.30 -12.03
C LYS A 488 -41.81 -15.29 -12.40
N LYS A 489 -41.54 -13.99 -12.22
CA LYS A 489 -42.48 -12.91 -12.55
C LYS A 489 -42.67 -12.73 -14.06
N LEU A 490 -41.63 -12.96 -14.86
CA LEU A 490 -41.65 -12.83 -16.32
C LEU A 490 -42.10 -14.11 -17.05
N GLY A 491 -42.23 -15.24 -16.34
CA GLY A 491 -42.73 -16.50 -16.92
C GLY A 491 -41.75 -17.21 -17.85
N GLU A 492 -40.45 -16.89 -17.79
CA GLU A 492 -39.44 -17.48 -18.67
C GLU A 492 -38.96 -18.86 -18.15
N PRO A 493 -38.83 -19.89 -19.02
CA PRO A 493 -38.24 -21.16 -18.64
C PRO A 493 -36.72 -21.03 -18.42
N ARG A 494 -36.19 -21.66 -17.35
CA ARG A 494 -34.75 -21.63 -16.99
C ARG A 494 -33.86 -22.00 -18.19
N PRO A 495 -32.77 -21.26 -18.49
CA PRO A 495 -31.73 -21.76 -19.37
C PRO A 495 -31.07 -22.99 -18.72
N LYS A 496 -30.89 -24.05 -19.52
CA LYS A 496 -30.31 -25.34 -19.13
C LYS A 496 -28.83 -25.26 -18.83
#